data_AF-A0AAT9F4G3-F1
#
_entry.id   AF-A0AAT9F4G3-F1
#
_cell.length_a   1.000
_cell.length_b   1.000
_cell.length_c   1.000
_cell.angle_alpha   90.00
_cell.angle_beta   90.00
_cell.angle_gamma   90.00
#
_symmetry.space_group_name_H-M   'P 1'
#
loop_
_entity.id
_entity.type
_entity.pdbx_description
1 polymer ?
#
loop_
_entity_poly.entity_id
_entity_poly.type
_entity_poly.pdbx_seq_one_letter_code
_entity_poly.pdbx_strand_id
1 'polypeptide(L)'
;MNTRAQLAALLQSEFDIDGPPHAFRKAMMEEAQAFENQVLEKLNAGKTVRSFLIAAVELLAEALNVLVVQVFRKDDYAVKYAVEPLLSGSGPLGELSVRLKLMYGLGVISRHEYEDAELLMAMREELNHDGAEYRFVDDEILGPFGELHCVAALPPAPTFLQPGEADEALIAMQRQRYQQMVRSTMVLSITDLIAGIGAKQPSRLSPLGRG
;
A
#
# COMPACT_ATOMS: atom_id res chain seq x y z
N MET A 1 -27.30 31.95 -41.11
CA MET A 1 -26.03 31.78 -40.38
C MET A 1 -26.26 32.21 -38.94
N ASN A 2 -26.33 31.26 -38.01
CA ASN A 2 -26.89 31.48 -36.67
C ASN A 2 -25.79 31.95 -35.70
N THR A 3 -25.70 33.27 -35.52
CA THR A 3 -24.70 33.97 -34.69
C THR A 3 -24.73 33.54 -33.22
N ARG A 4 -25.84 32.96 -32.74
CA ARG A 4 -25.96 32.40 -31.39
C ARG A 4 -25.20 31.10 -31.19
N ALA A 5 -25.05 30.28 -32.24
CA ALA A 5 -24.29 29.02 -32.15
C ALA A 5 -22.77 29.28 -32.16
N GLN A 6 -22.31 30.32 -32.86
CA GLN A 6 -20.91 30.74 -32.84
C GLN A 6 -20.53 31.42 -31.50
N LEU A 7 -21.42 32.22 -30.91
CA LEU A 7 -21.16 32.81 -29.59
C LEU A 7 -21.13 31.74 -28.48
N ALA A 8 -21.99 30.71 -28.57
CA ALA A 8 -21.97 29.59 -27.62
C ALA A 8 -20.71 28.72 -27.75
N ALA A 9 -20.16 28.57 -28.96
CA ALA A 9 -18.90 27.86 -29.19
C ALA A 9 -17.66 28.65 -28.71
N LEU A 10 -17.68 29.98 -28.81
CA LEU A 10 -16.62 30.87 -28.30
C LEU A 10 -16.64 31.03 -26.77
N LEU A 11 -17.81 30.92 -26.13
CA LEU A 11 -17.92 31.00 -24.66
C LEU A 11 -17.60 29.68 -23.95
N GLN A 12 -17.56 28.55 -24.66
CA GLN A 12 -17.08 27.27 -24.11
C GLN A 12 -15.56 27.16 -24.08
N SER A 13 -14.82 28.04 -24.77
CA SER A 13 -13.36 28.06 -24.75
C SER A 13 -12.73 28.98 -23.70
N GLU A 14 -13.54 29.72 -22.92
CA GLU A 14 -13.03 30.72 -21.94
C GLU A 14 -13.21 30.33 -20.47
N PHE A 15 -13.67 29.12 -20.17
CA PHE A 15 -13.64 28.57 -18.80
C PHE A 15 -12.59 27.47 -18.69
N ASP A 16 -11.35 27.88 -18.89
CA ASP A 16 -10.15 27.11 -18.53
C ASP A 16 -9.94 27.24 -17.01
N ILE A 17 -10.78 26.55 -16.23
CA ILE A 17 -10.57 26.38 -14.78
C ILE A 17 -9.85 25.04 -14.58
N ASP A 18 -8.52 25.13 -14.72
CA ASP A 18 -7.48 24.51 -13.88
C ASP A 18 -7.67 23.03 -13.51
N GLY A 19 -7.40 22.14 -14.48
CA GLY A 19 -7.20 20.71 -14.22
C GLY A 19 -6.50 20.03 -15.40
N PRO A 20 -5.67 18.99 -15.16
CA PRO A 20 -4.89 18.37 -16.23
C PRO A 20 -5.81 17.77 -17.33
N PRO A 21 -5.31 17.72 -18.59
CA PRO A 21 -6.09 17.26 -19.74
C PRO A 21 -6.77 15.91 -19.48
N HIS A 22 -7.97 15.70 -20.03
CA HIS A 22 -8.72 14.43 -19.85
C HIS A 22 -7.85 13.19 -20.18
N ALA A 23 -6.98 13.28 -21.19
CA ALA A 23 -6.02 12.22 -21.53
C ALA A 23 -4.97 11.97 -20.44
N PHE A 24 -4.48 13.01 -19.77
CA PHE A 24 -3.52 12.90 -18.68
C PHE A 24 -4.17 12.29 -17.42
N ARG A 25 -5.39 12.72 -17.07
CA ARG A 25 -6.17 12.10 -15.98
C ARG A 25 -6.43 10.63 -16.23
N LYS A 26 -6.77 10.27 -17.47
CA LYS A 26 -6.98 8.88 -17.88
C LYS A 26 -5.70 8.05 -17.74
N ALA A 27 -4.56 8.57 -18.21
CA ALA A 27 -3.28 7.88 -18.10
C ALA A 27 -2.85 7.66 -16.64
N MET A 28 -3.02 8.67 -15.78
CA MET A 28 -2.75 8.54 -14.35
C MET A 28 -3.63 7.49 -13.66
N MET A 29 -4.92 7.42 -14.01
CA MET A 29 -5.83 6.41 -13.49
C MET A 29 -5.43 5.00 -13.97
N GLU A 30 -5.03 4.86 -15.24
CA GLU A 30 -4.56 3.59 -15.79
C GLU A 30 -3.25 3.12 -15.11
N GLU A 31 -2.32 4.02 -14.83
CA GLU A 31 -1.07 3.70 -14.13
C GLU A 31 -1.29 3.30 -12.66
N ALA A 32 -2.16 4.03 -11.95
CA ALA A 32 -2.53 3.70 -10.57
C ALA A 32 -3.23 2.32 -10.49
N GLN A 33 -4.16 2.05 -11.41
CA GLN A 33 -4.84 0.75 -11.47
C GLN A 33 -3.88 -0.39 -11.82
N ALA A 34 -2.93 -0.15 -12.72
CA ALA A 34 -1.91 -1.13 -13.08
C ALA A 34 -1.02 -1.49 -11.88
N PHE A 35 -0.63 -0.48 -11.09
CA PHE A 35 0.12 -0.70 -9.85
C PHE A 35 -0.69 -1.49 -8.81
N GLU A 36 -1.94 -1.12 -8.58
CA GLU A 36 -2.83 -1.85 -7.67
C GLU A 36 -2.98 -3.32 -8.09
N ASN A 37 -3.20 -3.60 -9.37
CA ASN A 37 -3.29 -4.95 -9.90
C ASN A 37 -1.97 -5.72 -9.69
N GLN A 38 -0.83 -5.08 -9.90
CA GLN A 38 0.48 -5.68 -9.66
C GLN A 38 0.67 -6.05 -8.17
N VAL A 39 0.27 -5.16 -7.27
CA VAL A 39 0.29 -5.40 -5.81
C VAL A 39 -0.58 -6.61 -5.47
N LEU A 40 -1.82 -6.63 -5.98
CA LEU A 40 -2.76 -7.73 -5.75
C LEU A 40 -2.24 -9.08 -6.25
N GLU A 41 -1.64 -9.12 -7.44
CA GLU A 41 -1.07 -10.33 -8.04
C GLU A 41 0.11 -10.86 -7.23
N LYS A 42 1.06 -9.98 -6.86
CA LYS A 42 2.24 -10.35 -6.05
C LYS A 42 1.82 -10.87 -4.66
N LEU A 43 0.87 -10.21 -3.99
CA LEU A 43 0.37 -10.66 -2.69
C LEU A 43 -0.37 -12.00 -2.78
N ASN A 44 -1.19 -12.20 -3.83
CA ASN A 44 -1.89 -13.46 -4.04
C ASN A 44 -0.96 -14.64 -4.37
N ALA A 45 0.25 -14.39 -4.88
CA ALA A 45 1.23 -15.45 -5.17
C ALA A 45 1.82 -16.10 -3.91
N GLY A 46 1.95 -15.35 -2.80
CA GLY A 46 2.55 -15.85 -1.56
C GLY A 46 1.65 -16.84 -0.84
N LYS A 47 1.96 -18.14 -0.80
CA LYS A 47 1.06 -19.20 -0.28
C LYS A 47 1.05 -19.36 1.24
N THR A 48 2.10 -18.90 1.90
CA THR A 48 2.30 -18.98 3.36
C THR A 48 2.25 -17.59 3.99
N VAL A 49 2.05 -17.50 5.30
CA VAL A 49 2.08 -16.20 6.01
C VAL A 49 3.43 -15.50 5.79
N ARG A 50 4.54 -16.24 5.90
CA ARG A 50 5.88 -15.71 5.68
C ARG A 50 6.07 -15.13 4.28
N SER A 51 5.73 -15.89 3.24
CA SER A 51 5.87 -15.41 1.85
C SER A 51 4.95 -14.22 1.55
N PHE A 52 3.76 -14.21 2.16
CA PHE A 52 2.84 -13.07 2.08
C PHE A 52 3.43 -11.81 2.72
N LEU A 53 3.97 -11.90 3.95
CA LEU A 53 4.57 -10.75 4.63
C LEU A 53 5.85 -10.24 3.96
N ILE A 54 6.68 -11.15 3.42
CA ILE A 54 7.84 -10.76 2.61
C ILE A 54 7.38 -9.92 1.41
N ALA A 55 6.42 -10.42 0.63
CA ALA A 55 5.89 -9.71 -0.53
C ALA A 55 5.27 -8.35 -0.14
N ALA A 56 4.52 -8.30 0.96
CA ALA A 56 3.92 -7.06 1.46
C ALA A 56 4.98 -5.99 1.81
N VAL A 57 6.04 -6.38 2.54
CA VAL A 57 7.12 -5.46 2.91
C VAL A 57 7.95 -5.01 1.70
N GLU A 58 8.19 -5.90 0.73
CA GLU A 58 8.86 -5.55 -0.53
C GLU A 58 8.05 -4.53 -1.34
N LEU A 59 6.76 -4.77 -1.49
CA LEU A 59 5.82 -3.87 -2.18
C LEU A 59 5.68 -2.52 -1.47
N LEU A 60 5.64 -2.52 -0.14
CA LEU A 60 5.65 -1.29 0.67
C LEU A 60 6.94 -0.50 0.45
N ALA A 61 8.09 -1.19 0.36
CA ALA A 61 9.37 -0.55 0.08
C ALA A 61 9.42 0.07 -1.32
N GLU A 62 8.83 -0.60 -2.32
CA GLU A 62 8.64 -0.06 -3.68
C GLU A 62 7.79 1.22 -3.65
N ALA A 63 6.62 1.17 -3.01
CA ALA A 63 5.71 2.31 -2.89
C ALA A 63 6.36 3.51 -2.17
N LEU A 64 7.02 3.28 -1.04
CA LEU A 64 7.73 4.33 -0.30
C LEU A 64 8.89 4.91 -1.10
N ASN A 65 9.61 4.09 -1.88
CA ASN A 65 10.70 4.59 -2.71
C ASN A 65 10.20 5.59 -3.75
N VAL A 66 9.04 5.32 -4.37
CA VAL A 66 8.41 6.26 -5.30
C VAL A 66 8.10 7.59 -4.60
N LEU A 67 7.49 7.56 -3.41
CA LEU A 67 7.17 8.78 -2.65
C LEU A 67 8.42 9.57 -2.26
N VAL A 68 9.45 8.89 -1.78
CA VAL A 68 10.71 9.52 -1.37
C VAL A 68 11.34 10.24 -2.55
N VAL A 69 11.42 9.60 -3.72
CA VAL A 69 11.94 10.21 -4.94
C VAL A 69 11.08 11.42 -5.36
N GLN A 70 9.75 11.34 -5.25
CA GLN A 70 8.87 12.47 -5.56
C GLN A 70 9.08 13.67 -4.61
N VAL A 71 9.31 13.43 -3.32
CA VAL A 71 9.59 14.50 -2.33
C VAL A 71 10.89 15.24 -2.64
N PHE A 72 11.92 14.53 -3.10
CA PHE A 72 13.27 15.09 -3.29
C PHE A 72 13.57 15.58 -4.72
N ARG A 73 12.71 15.29 -5.70
CA ARG A 73 12.85 15.77 -7.09
C ARG A 73 12.55 17.27 -7.21
N LYS A 74 13.53 18.11 -6.85
CA LYS A 74 13.52 19.55 -7.17
C LYS A 74 14.33 19.90 -8.42
N ASP A 75 15.47 19.26 -8.68
CA ASP A 75 16.30 19.48 -9.89
C ASP A 75 17.26 18.28 -10.15
N ASP A 76 17.49 17.92 -11.43
CA ASP A 76 18.35 16.76 -11.81
C ASP A 76 19.76 16.82 -11.23
N TYR A 77 20.32 18.02 -11.03
CA TYR A 77 21.64 18.22 -10.42
C TYR A 77 21.64 17.95 -8.90
N ALA A 78 20.60 18.38 -8.19
CA ALA A 78 20.46 18.12 -6.75
C ALA A 78 20.18 16.63 -6.50
N VAL A 79 19.45 15.96 -7.40
CA VAL A 79 19.17 14.53 -7.30
C VAL A 79 20.47 13.71 -7.32
N LYS A 80 21.34 13.96 -8.30
CA LYS A 80 22.60 13.22 -8.47
C LYS A 80 23.59 13.38 -7.32
N TYR A 81 23.70 14.59 -6.76
CA TYR A 81 24.77 14.90 -5.79
C TYR A 81 24.31 14.97 -4.34
N ALA A 82 23.02 15.17 -4.07
CA ALA A 82 22.49 15.24 -2.71
C ALA A 82 21.50 14.11 -2.40
N VAL A 83 20.65 13.71 -3.34
CA VAL A 83 19.57 12.74 -3.07
C VAL A 83 20.04 11.30 -3.19
N GLU A 84 20.72 10.94 -4.30
CA GLU A 84 21.23 9.59 -4.52
C GLU A 84 22.14 9.09 -3.38
N PRO A 85 23.09 9.88 -2.84
CA PRO A 85 23.88 9.45 -1.69
C PRO A 85 23.04 9.20 -0.43
N LEU A 86 21.97 9.99 -0.20
CA LEU A 86 21.09 9.82 0.95
C LEU A 86 20.29 8.52 0.86
N LEU A 87 19.82 8.16 -0.34
CA LEU A 87 18.99 6.99 -0.62
C LEU A 87 19.77 5.70 -0.88
N SER A 88 21.09 5.78 -1.05
CA SER A 88 21.94 4.60 -1.19
C SER A 88 21.87 3.71 0.06
N GLY A 89 22.17 2.41 -0.07
CA GLY A 89 22.09 1.46 1.05
C GLY A 89 23.02 1.77 2.23
N SER A 90 24.04 2.61 2.03
CA SER A 90 24.91 3.15 3.09
C SER A 90 24.58 4.59 3.48
N GLY A 91 23.59 5.20 2.82
CA GLY A 91 23.09 6.53 3.08
C GLY A 91 22.11 6.55 4.27
N PRO A 92 21.92 7.72 4.91
CA PRO A 92 21.04 7.86 6.08
C PRO A 92 19.56 7.52 5.80
N LEU A 93 19.12 7.48 4.55
CA LEU A 93 17.77 7.09 4.14
C LEU A 93 17.73 5.74 3.40
N GLY A 94 18.78 4.92 3.51
CA GLY A 94 18.81 3.58 2.89
C GLY A 94 17.81 2.61 3.54
N GLU A 95 17.65 2.71 4.86
CA GLU A 95 16.76 1.84 5.63
C GLU A 95 15.28 2.14 5.39
N LEU A 96 14.48 1.08 5.23
CA LEU A 96 13.04 1.21 4.98
C LEU A 96 12.31 1.92 6.12
N SER A 97 12.63 1.58 7.36
CA SER A 97 12.01 2.18 8.55
C SER A 97 12.31 3.68 8.66
N VAL A 98 13.50 4.10 8.23
CA VAL A 98 13.88 5.52 8.21
C VAL A 98 13.11 6.27 7.12
N ARG A 99 12.96 5.68 5.93
CA ARG A 99 12.13 6.27 4.86
C ARG A 99 10.66 6.39 5.27
N LEU A 100 10.12 5.38 5.94
CA LEU A 100 8.77 5.39 6.47
C LEU A 100 8.58 6.53 7.49
N LYS A 101 9.49 6.65 8.48
CA LYS A 101 9.50 7.75 9.47
C LYS A 101 9.62 9.12 8.81
N LEU A 102 10.43 9.25 7.76
CA LEU A 102 10.55 10.49 7.01
C LEU A 102 9.23 10.86 6.32
N MET A 103 8.59 9.93 5.61
CA MET A 103 7.31 10.20 4.93
C MET A 103 6.21 10.57 5.93
N TYR A 104 6.20 9.94 7.10
CA TYR A 104 5.29 10.31 8.18
C TYR A 104 5.62 11.69 8.76
N GLY A 105 6.89 11.98 9.06
CA GLY A 105 7.32 13.27 9.60
C GLY A 105 7.09 14.45 8.66
N LEU A 106 7.06 14.20 7.35
CA LEU A 106 6.69 15.19 6.33
C LEU A 106 5.18 15.33 6.11
N GLY A 107 4.37 14.51 6.79
CA GLY A 107 2.91 14.51 6.67
C GLY A 107 2.38 13.93 5.35
N VAL A 108 3.21 13.17 4.63
CA VAL A 108 2.81 12.53 3.36
C VAL A 108 1.92 11.31 3.64
N ILE A 109 2.29 10.50 4.63
CA ILE A 109 1.46 9.38 5.11
C ILE A 109 0.83 9.72 6.45
N SER A 110 -0.36 9.15 6.67
CA SER A 110 -1.10 9.29 7.92
C SER A 110 -0.51 8.44 9.04
N ARG A 111 -0.99 8.67 10.26
CA ARG A 111 -0.61 7.87 11.43
C ARG A 111 -0.98 6.40 11.29
N HIS A 112 -2.20 6.10 10.83
CA HIS A 112 -2.66 4.71 10.68
C HIS A 112 -1.82 3.97 9.62
N GLU A 113 -1.53 4.61 8.48
CA GLU A 113 -0.67 4.02 7.44
C GLU A 113 0.76 3.78 7.96
N TYR A 114 1.28 4.68 8.78
CA TYR A 114 2.58 4.52 9.43
C TYR A 114 2.60 3.36 10.42
N GLU A 115 1.60 3.27 11.31
CA GLU A 115 1.49 2.21 12.32
C GLU A 115 1.30 0.83 11.67
N ASP A 116 0.45 0.74 10.63
CA ASP A 116 0.23 -0.50 9.89
C ASP A 116 1.51 -0.96 9.17
N ALA A 117 2.24 -0.03 8.55
CA ALA A 117 3.51 -0.31 7.89
C ALA A 117 4.58 -0.81 8.87
N GLU A 118 4.74 -0.17 10.03
CA GLU A 118 5.68 -0.62 11.07
C GLU A 118 5.28 -2.01 11.59
N LEU A 119 3.99 -2.28 11.79
CA LEU A 119 3.52 -3.59 12.24
C LEU A 119 3.83 -4.69 11.22
N LEU A 120 3.57 -4.46 9.93
CA LEU A 120 3.92 -5.41 8.87
C LEU A 120 5.43 -5.70 8.81
N MET A 121 6.25 -4.65 8.97
CA MET A 121 7.70 -4.79 9.02
C MET A 121 8.15 -5.60 10.24
N ALA A 122 7.58 -5.31 11.42
CA ALA A 122 7.88 -6.03 12.64
C ALA A 122 7.48 -7.51 12.56
N MET A 123 6.28 -7.81 12.06
CA MET A 123 5.82 -9.19 11.86
C MET A 123 6.73 -9.95 10.89
N ARG A 124 7.11 -9.34 9.76
CA ARG A 124 8.02 -9.95 8.79
C ARG A 124 9.39 -10.23 9.40
N GLU A 125 9.89 -9.32 10.23
CA GLU A 125 11.20 -9.47 10.87
C GLU A 125 11.20 -10.56 11.94
N GLU A 126 10.15 -10.62 12.76
CA GLU A 126 9.96 -11.67 13.76
C GLU A 126 9.89 -13.04 13.08
N LEU A 127 9.03 -13.17 12.05
CA LEU A 127 8.91 -14.45 11.35
C LEU A 127 10.23 -14.86 10.69
N ASN A 128 11.05 -13.94 10.17
CA ASN A 128 12.35 -14.30 9.58
C ASN A 128 13.32 -14.96 10.58
N HIS A 129 13.21 -14.62 11.86
CA HIS A 129 14.03 -15.22 12.93
C HIS A 129 13.40 -16.47 13.52
N ASP A 130 12.10 -16.66 13.35
CA ASP A 130 11.40 -17.86 13.73
C ASP A 130 11.46 -18.95 12.64
N GLY A 131 11.74 -20.19 13.03
CA GLY A 131 11.70 -21.35 12.14
C GLY A 131 10.31 -21.98 11.97
N ALA A 132 9.31 -21.55 12.76
CA ALA A 132 7.97 -22.10 12.72
C ALA A 132 7.20 -21.78 11.42
N GLU A 133 6.29 -22.69 11.07
CA GLU A 133 5.36 -22.51 9.96
C GLU A 133 3.98 -22.16 10.49
N TYR A 134 3.60 -20.89 10.30
CA TYR A 134 2.29 -20.38 10.69
C TYR A 134 1.27 -20.41 9.55
N ARG A 135 0.01 -20.58 9.94
CA ARG A 135 -1.18 -20.42 9.11
C ARG A 135 -1.83 -19.07 9.41
N PHE A 136 -2.60 -18.57 8.46
CA PHE A 136 -3.34 -17.30 8.59
C PHE A 136 -4.39 -17.31 9.72
N VAL A 137 -4.71 -18.48 10.26
CA VAL A 137 -5.75 -18.68 11.27
C VAL A 137 -5.17 -19.01 12.65
N ASP A 138 -3.85 -19.03 12.77
CA ASP A 138 -3.17 -19.24 14.05
C ASP A 138 -3.26 -17.93 14.86
N ASP A 139 -3.44 -18.05 16.18
CA ASP A 139 -3.72 -16.90 17.06
C ASP A 139 -2.55 -15.90 17.08
N GLU A 140 -1.31 -16.40 16.97
CA GLU A 140 -0.08 -15.62 16.86
C GLU A 140 -0.08 -14.71 15.61
N ILE A 141 -0.84 -15.06 14.58
CA ILE A 141 -0.97 -14.29 13.34
C ILE A 141 -2.25 -13.44 13.35
N LEU A 142 -3.37 -14.01 13.82
CA LEU A 142 -4.66 -13.32 13.88
C LEU A 142 -4.64 -12.12 14.82
N GLY A 143 -3.95 -12.23 15.97
CA GLY A 143 -3.81 -11.14 16.92
C GLY A 143 -3.25 -9.87 16.26
N PRO A 144 -2.01 -9.90 15.75
CA PRO A 144 -1.42 -8.76 15.05
C PRO A 144 -2.21 -8.32 13.82
N PHE A 145 -2.81 -9.23 13.04
CA PHE A 145 -3.66 -8.83 11.91
C PHE A 145 -4.91 -8.06 12.33
N GLY A 146 -5.45 -8.35 13.51
CA GLY A 146 -6.56 -7.60 14.08
C GLY A 146 -6.20 -6.21 14.59
N GLU A 147 -4.91 -5.91 14.76
CA GLU A 147 -4.41 -4.59 15.18
C GLU A 147 -4.20 -3.64 14.01
N LEU A 148 -4.18 -4.15 12.77
CA LEU A 148 -4.02 -3.34 11.56
C LEU A 148 -5.27 -2.48 11.31
N HIS A 149 -5.07 -1.18 11.15
CA HIS A 149 -6.14 -0.23 10.89
C HIS A 149 -6.76 -0.42 9.50
N CYS A 150 -5.97 -0.87 8.51
CA CYS A 150 -6.44 -1.20 7.17
C CYS A 150 -7.36 -2.43 7.13
N VAL A 151 -7.38 -3.24 8.20
CA VAL A 151 -8.28 -4.38 8.34
C VAL A 151 -9.54 -3.93 9.08
N ALA A 152 -10.57 -3.54 8.32
CA ALA A 152 -11.82 -3.05 8.90
C ALA A 152 -12.49 -4.07 9.84
N ALA A 153 -12.47 -5.36 9.46
CA ALA A 153 -12.90 -6.47 10.30
C ALA A 153 -12.32 -7.78 9.77
N LEU A 154 -11.78 -8.60 10.68
CA LEU A 154 -11.45 -9.98 10.35
C LEU A 154 -12.74 -10.82 10.18
N PRO A 155 -12.72 -11.83 9.29
CA PRO A 155 -13.83 -12.76 9.16
C PRO A 155 -14.16 -13.40 10.51
N PRO A 156 -15.44 -13.48 10.91
CA PRO A 156 -15.81 -14.11 12.17
C PRO A 156 -15.42 -15.59 12.16
N ALA A 157 -14.78 -16.04 13.24
CA ALA A 157 -14.43 -17.44 13.41
C ALA A 157 -15.71 -18.31 13.39
N PRO A 158 -15.80 -19.33 12.51
CA PRO A 158 -16.93 -20.24 12.54
C PRO A 158 -16.88 -21.12 13.79
N THR A 159 -18.02 -21.69 14.17
CA THR A 159 -18.03 -22.82 15.10
C THR A 159 -17.36 -24.01 14.42
N PHE A 160 -16.12 -24.31 14.80
CA PHE A 160 -15.38 -25.42 14.22
C PHE A 160 -15.95 -26.75 14.66
N LEU A 161 -16.23 -27.61 13.68
CA LEU A 161 -16.59 -29.00 13.93
C LEU A 161 -15.44 -29.72 14.64
N GLN A 162 -15.77 -30.41 15.73
CA GLN A 162 -14.84 -31.21 16.51
C GLN A 162 -14.67 -32.62 15.90
N PRO A 163 -13.54 -33.29 16.15
CA PRO A 163 -13.40 -34.71 15.82
C PRO A 163 -14.57 -35.52 16.41
N GLY A 164 -15.27 -36.28 15.57
CA GLY A 164 -16.45 -37.07 15.96
C GLY A 164 -17.81 -36.39 15.74
N GLU A 165 -17.85 -35.09 15.45
CA GLU A 165 -19.09 -34.39 15.06
C GLU A 165 -19.40 -34.52 13.56
N ALA A 166 -18.37 -34.73 12.74
CA ALA A 166 -18.47 -34.88 11.30
C ALA A 166 -17.30 -35.69 10.73
N ASP A 167 -17.38 -36.00 9.43
CA ASP A 167 -16.28 -36.57 8.66
C ASP A 167 -15.06 -35.63 8.65
N GLU A 168 -13.86 -36.21 8.74
CA GLU A 168 -12.58 -35.48 8.78
C GLU A 168 -12.42 -34.58 7.54
N ALA A 169 -12.91 -35.02 6.38
CA ALA A 169 -12.91 -34.24 5.16
C ALA A 169 -13.73 -32.94 5.30
N LEU A 170 -14.88 -32.99 5.97
CA LEU A 170 -15.73 -31.81 6.19
C LEU A 170 -15.07 -30.83 7.16
N ILE A 171 -14.45 -31.35 8.24
CA ILE A 171 -13.70 -30.55 9.21
C ILE A 171 -12.53 -29.82 8.51
N ALA A 172 -11.77 -30.53 7.68
CA ALA A 172 -10.67 -29.96 6.91
C ALA A 172 -11.14 -28.87 5.94
N MET A 173 -12.25 -29.11 5.21
CA MET A 173 -12.84 -28.12 4.30
C MET A 173 -13.28 -26.85 5.03
N GLN A 174 -13.86 -26.96 6.23
CA GLN A 174 -14.28 -25.80 7.02
C GLN A 174 -13.08 -24.94 7.42
N ARG A 175 -12.01 -25.57 7.91
CA ARG A 175 -10.75 -24.89 8.27
C ARG A 175 -10.11 -24.22 7.06
N GLN A 176 -10.05 -24.92 5.94
CA GLN A 176 -9.49 -24.37 4.69
C GLN A 176 -10.29 -23.15 4.21
N ARG A 177 -11.63 -23.21 4.25
CA ARG A 177 -12.48 -22.07 3.87
C ARG A 177 -12.24 -20.87 4.76
N TYR A 178 -12.16 -21.07 6.08
CA TYR A 178 -11.86 -19.98 7.01
C TYR A 178 -10.48 -19.36 6.73
N GLN A 179 -9.46 -20.18 6.53
CA GLN A 179 -8.13 -19.72 6.16
C GLN A 179 -8.12 -18.92 4.85
N GLN A 180 -8.87 -19.36 3.85
CA GLN A 180 -9.01 -18.63 2.58
C GLN A 180 -9.71 -17.28 2.76
N MET A 181 -10.76 -17.21 3.58
CA MET A 181 -11.44 -15.94 3.88
C MET A 181 -10.50 -14.95 4.56
N VAL A 182 -9.78 -15.38 5.60
CA VAL A 182 -8.81 -14.53 6.30
C VAL A 182 -7.72 -14.06 5.33
N ARG A 183 -7.13 -14.97 4.56
CA ARG A 183 -6.13 -14.64 3.54
C ARG A 183 -6.65 -13.59 2.54
N SER A 184 -7.86 -13.77 2.01
CA SER A 184 -8.45 -12.84 1.06
C SER A 184 -8.68 -11.46 1.68
N THR A 185 -9.17 -11.39 2.91
CA THR A 185 -9.28 -10.12 3.65
C THR A 185 -7.92 -9.44 3.76
N MET A 186 -6.88 -10.16 4.16
CA MET A 186 -5.53 -9.59 4.29
C MET A 186 -4.96 -9.11 2.97
N VAL A 187 -5.14 -9.88 1.89
CA VAL A 187 -4.68 -9.49 0.56
C VAL A 187 -5.35 -8.18 0.14
N LEU A 188 -6.67 -8.05 0.28
CA LEU A 188 -7.39 -6.84 -0.10
C LEU A 188 -6.99 -5.64 0.75
N SER A 189 -7.01 -5.78 2.08
CA SER A 189 -6.64 -4.69 3.01
C SER A 189 -5.21 -4.18 2.79
N ILE A 190 -4.26 -5.08 2.55
CA ILE A 190 -2.86 -4.70 2.32
C ILE A 190 -2.66 -4.18 0.89
N THR A 191 -3.39 -4.68 -0.10
CA THR A 191 -3.43 -4.05 -1.43
C THR A 191 -3.89 -2.60 -1.33
N ASP A 192 -5.00 -2.34 -0.63
CA ASP A 192 -5.55 -1.00 -0.47
C ASP A 192 -4.56 -0.07 0.25
N LEU A 193 -3.90 -0.55 1.31
CA LEU A 193 -2.86 0.19 2.02
C LEU A 193 -1.68 0.56 1.09
N ILE A 194 -1.12 -0.41 0.39
CA ILE A 194 0.07 -0.20 -0.44
C ILE A 194 -0.25 0.64 -1.67
N ALA A 195 -1.35 0.36 -2.36
CA ALA A 195 -1.80 1.15 -3.50
C ALA A 195 -2.15 2.59 -3.06
N GLY A 196 -2.79 2.75 -1.90
CA GLY A 196 -3.10 4.04 -1.30
C GLY A 196 -1.85 4.86 -1.00
N ILE A 197 -0.79 4.24 -0.46
CA ILE A 197 0.52 4.88 -0.26
C ILE A 197 1.16 5.22 -1.61
N GLY A 198 1.21 4.28 -2.56
CA GLY A 198 1.86 4.48 -3.87
C GLY A 198 1.20 5.54 -4.74
N ALA A 199 -0.10 5.77 -4.57
CA ALA A 199 -0.86 6.79 -5.30
C ALA A 199 -0.73 8.21 -4.72
N LYS A 200 -0.12 8.39 -3.53
CA LYS A 200 0.00 9.72 -2.93
C LYS A 200 0.88 10.62 -3.78
N GLN A 201 0.47 11.88 -3.87
CA GLN A 201 1.28 12.94 -4.45
C GLN A 201 1.72 13.87 -3.33
N PRO A 202 3.00 13.85 -2.95
CA PRO A 202 3.53 14.78 -1.96
C PRO A 202 3.29 16.21 -2.45
N SER A 203 2.43 16.95 -1.75
CA SER A 203 2.26 18.38 -2.00
C SER A 203 3.60 19.06 -1.78
N ARG A 204 4.02 19.91 -2.73
CA ARG A 204 5.30 20.63 -2.74
C ARG A 204 5.64 21.11 -1.33
N LEU A 205 6.73 20.59 -0.74
CA LEU A 205 7.36 21.23 0.41
C LEU A 205 7.90 22.58 -0.09
N SER A 206 7.10 23.64 0.06
CA SER A 206 7.52 25.01 -0.16
C SER A 206 8.72 25.24 0.77
N PRO A 207 9.94 25.47 0.24
CA PRO A 207 11.06 25.81 1.09
C PRO A 207 10.81 27.23 1.57
N LEU A 208 10.37 27.36 2.82
CA LEU A 208 10.16 28.62 3.54
C LEU A 208 9.06 29.54 2.97
N GLY A 209 8.09 29.90 3.80
CA GLY A 209 7.23 31.04 3.53
C GLY A 209 5.82 30.95 4.08
N ARG A 210 5.66 31.00 5.40
CA ARG A 210 4.67 31.89 6.03
C ARG A 210 5.36 32.50 7.25
N GLY A 211 5.41 33.84 7.26
CA GLY A 211 6.07 34.65 8.28
C GLY A 211 5.35 34.66 9.62
#